data_AF-A0A8C0U0K8-F1
#
_entry.id   AF-A0A8C0U0K8-F1
#
_cell.length_a   1.000
_cell.length_b   1.000
_cell.length_c   1.000
_cell.angle_alpha   90.00
_cell.angle_beta   90.00
_cell.angle_gamma   90.00
#
_symmetry.space_group_name_H-M   'P 1'
#
loop_
_entity.id
_entity.type
_entity.pdbx_description
1 polymer ?
#
loop_
_entity_poly.entity_id
_entity_poly.type
_entity_poly.pdbx_seq_one_letter_code
_entity_poly.pdbx_strand_id
1 'polypeptide(L)'
;QSRCQVSKISAAPDMFFPSPSQAWISGIRAGSVTSCGNHVKASCCWIAFNAEAAGVLGIVPLECEDGGKRTISQLCCHSDVVTDFDFSPFDQLLLATGSADETVKVWRLPESSQDVPSSAGLTLGPGGAPVDALQFHPTADAVLASAAGKRVTVWDLGQQQPLTVLDSHGDQLQSLTWKRDGHLLGTSCKVSSAQG
;
A
#
# COMPACT_ATOMS: atom_id res chain seq x y z
N GLN A 1 36.13 -14.07 11.72
CA GLN A 1 35.31 -14.27 12.94
C GLN A 1 34.48 -13.02 13.14
N SER A 2 33.20 -13.06 12.77
CA SER A 2 32.32 -11.88 12.81
C SER A 2 31.44 -12.00 14.05
N ARG A 3 31.71 -11.19 15.09
CA ARG A 3 30.83 -11.09 16.26
C ARG A 3 29.66 -10.18 15.92
N CYS A 4 28.44 -10.69 16.04
CA CYS A 4 27.22 -9.90 16.01
C CYS A 4 26.91 -9.46 17.46
N GLN A 5 26.79 -8.15 17.69
CA GLN A 5 26.32 -7.61 18.97
C GLN A 5 24.80 -7.47 18.88
N VAL A 6 24.08 -8.37 19.56
CA VAL A 6 22.62 -8.26 19.73
C VAL A 6 22.37 -7.53 21.04
N SER A 7 21.84 -6.32 20.95
CA SER A 7 21.39 -5.57 22.12
C SER A 7 19.97 -6.01 22.49
N LYS A 8 19.81 -6.53 23.70
CA LYS A 8 18.50 -6.78 24.31
C LYS A 8 17.94 -5.43 24.76
N ILE A 9 16.85 -4.98 24.14
CA ILE A 9 16.11 -3.81 24.62
C ILE A 9 15.37 -4.23 25.88
N SER A 10 15.93 -3.92 27.04
CA SER A 10 15.20 -3.89 28.31
C SER A 10 14.20 -2.74 28.26
N ALA A 11 13.00 -2.94 28.81
CA ALA A 11 11.92 -1.96 28.85
C ALA A 11 12.47 -0.55 29.10
N ALA A 12 12.13 0.39 28.20
CA ALA A 12 12.54 1.78 28.32
C ALA A 12 12.08 2.33 29.69
N PRO A 13 12.92 3.12 30.39
CA PRO A 13 12.49 3.80 31.60
C PRO A 13 11.35 4.75 31.24
N ASP A 14 10.38 4.90 32.16
CA ASP A 14 9.12 5.63 32.02
C ASP A 14 9.25 6.97 31.30
N MET A 15 9.22 6.94 29.96
CA MET A 15 8.88 8.09 29.15
C MET A 15 7.36 8.21 29.22
N PHE A 16 6.88 9.43 29.48
CA PHE A 16 5.46 9.78 29.49
C PHE A 16 4.79 9.31 28.19
N PHE A 17 4.21 8.11 28.21
CA PHE A 17 3.25 7.70 27.19
C PHE A 17 1.95 8.45 27.49
N PRO A 18 1.39 9.23 26.55
CA PRO A 18 0.04 9.74 26.72
C PRO A 18 -0.90 8.56 26.98
N SER A 19 -1.90 8.75 27.84
CA SER A 19 -2.81 7.67 28.22
C SER A 19 -3.46 7.06 26.97
N PRO A 20 -3.70 5.73 26.93
CA PRO A 20 -4.16 5.04 25.72
C PRO A 20 -5.37 5.72 25.05
N SER A 21 -6.25 6.35 25.83
CA SER A 21 -7.45 7.05 25.35
C SER A 21 -7.20 8.37 24.62
N GLN A 22 -6.05 9.01 24.76
CA GLN A 22 -5.73 10.28 24.08
C GLN A 22 -5.18 10.10 22.65
N ALA A 23 -4.79 8.87 22.26
CA ALA A 23 -4.17 8.59 20.96
C ALA A 23 -5.08 7.84 19.96
N TRP A 24 -6.33 7.53 20.33
CA TRP A 24 -7.24 6.73 19.50
C TRP A 24 -7.84 7.56 18.36
N ILE A 25 -7.77 6.99 17.15
CA ILE A 25 -8.58 7.45 16.02
C ILE A 25 -9.93 6.74 16.14
N SER A 26 -10.96 7.47 16.54
CA SER A 26 -12.32 6.96 16.72
C SER A 26 -13.27 7.46 15.62
N GLY A 27 -14.36 6.73 15.39
CA GLY A 27 -15.35 7.08 14.35
C GLY A 27 -14.96 6.63 12.93
N ILE A 28 -14.01 5.70 12.81
CA ILE A 28 -13.64 5.09 11.53
C ILE A 28 -14.78 4.16 11.07
N ARG A 29 -15.45 4.50 9.96
CA ARG A 29 -16.30 3.57 9.22
C ARG A 29 -15.43 2.73 8.29
N ALA A 30 -14.65 1.82 8.86
CA ALA A 30 -13.92 0.82 8.10
C ALA A 30 -14.94 -0.23 7.66
N GLY A 31 -15.18 -0.33 6.35
CA GLY A 31 -16.14 -1.25 5.75
C GLY A 31 -15.42 -2.26 4.87
N SER A 32 -15.80 -3.53 5.00
CA SER A 32 -15.22 -4.64 4.24
C SER A 32 -16.00 -4.84 2.95
N VAL A 33 -15.48 -4.31 1.85
CA VAL A 33 -15.66 -4.97 0.55
C VAL A 33 -14.46 -5.90 0.41
N THR A 34 -14.70 -7.13 -0.05
CA THR A 34 -13.72 -8.21 -0.17
C THR A 34 -12.37 -7.73 -0.72
N SER A 35 -11.45 -7.36 0.18
CA SER A 35 -10.09 -6.99 -0.17
C SER A 35 -9.18 -8.14 0.21
N CYS A 36 -8.38 -8.60 -0.75
CA CYS A 36 -7.40 -9.66 -0.55
C CYS A 36 -6.15 -9.16 0.21
N GLY A 37 -6.03 -7.84 0.41
CA GLY A 37 -4.84 -7.13 0.92
C GLY A 37 -4.99 -6.43 2.27
N ASN A 38 -3.98 -5.62 2.60
CA ASN A 38 -3.82 -4.95 3.90
C ASN A 38 -4.90 -3.90 4.11
N HIS A 39 -5.67 -4.00 5.20
CA HIS A 39 -6.80 -3.09 5.46
C HIS A 39 -6.40 -1.69 5.93
N VAL A 40 -5.17 -1.54 6.42
CA VAL A 40 -4.62 -0.29 6.94
C VAL A 40 -3.12 -0.25 6.64
N LYS A 41 -2.62 0.88 6.12
CA LYS A 41 -1.19 1.17 5.99
C LYS A 41 -0.91 2.61 6.40
N ALA A 42 0.35 2.91 6.70
CA ALA A 42 0.75 4.23 7.12
C ALA A 42 2.11 4.63 6.53
N SER A 43 2.25 5.92 6.26
CA SER A 43 3.54 6.59 6.15
C SER A 43 3.84 7.30 7.48
N CYS A 44 4.86 8.17 7.52
CA CYS A 44 5.09 9.01 8.70
C CYS A 44 4.13 10.21 8.79
N CYS A 45 3.33 10.48 7.76
CA CYS A 45 2.36 11.60 7.76
C CYS A 45 0.91 11.13 7.71
N TRP A 46 0.64 9.97 7.12
CA TRP A 46 -0.72 9.54 6.79
C TRP A 46 -0.98 8.11 7.23
N ILE A 47 -2.22 7.84 7.64
CA ILE A 47 -2.78 6.49 7.68
C ILE A 47 -3.83 6.40 6.57
N ALA A 48 -3.75 5.34 5.77
CA ALA A 48 -4.74 4.97 4.76
C ALA A 48 -5.42 3.66 5.17
N PHE A 49 -6.72 3.55 4.92
CA PHE A 49 -7.52 2.38 5.23
C PHE A 49 -8.70 2.23 4.27
N ASN A 50 -9.24 1.02 4.14
CA ASN A 50 -10.40 0.78 3.29
C ASN A 50 -11.64 1.52 3.81
N ALA A 51 -12.28 2.30 2.94
CA ALA A 51 -13.57 2.91 3.24
C ALA A 51 -14.71 1.94 2.89
N GLU A 52 -15.91 2.24 3.39
CA GLU A 52 -17.13 1.49 3.10
C GLU A 52 -17.54 1.56 1.60
N ALA A 53 -17.19 2.64 0.92
CA ALA A 53 -17.48 2.81 -0.51
C ALA A 53 -16.42 2.16 -1.39
N ALA A 54 -16.86 1.41 -2.41
CA ALA A 54 -15.96 0.84 -3.42
C ALA A 54 -15.16 1.94 -4.12
N GLY A 55 -13.89 1.66 -4.40
CA GLY A 55 -12.98 2.61 -5.04
C GLY A 55 -12.53 3.78 -4.17
N VAL A 56 -12.96 3.84 -2.91
CA VAL A 56 -12.62 4.93 -1.98
C VAL A 56 -11.72 4.42 -0.85
N LEU A 57 -10.67 5.19 -0.55
CA LEU A 57 -9.87 5.01 0.66
C LEU A 57 -10.19 6.10 1.66
N GLY A 58 -10.21 5.73 2.95
CA GLY A 58 -10.14 6.70 4.03
C GLY A 58 -8.68 7.04 4.29
N ILE A 59 -8.37 8.33 4.37
CA ILE A 59 -7.04 8.81 4.75
C ILE A 59 -7.15 9.79 5.93
N VAL A 60 -6.20 9.70 6.85
CA VAL A 60 -6.17 10.52 8.06
C VAL A 60 -4.73 10.93 8.37
N PRO A 61 -4.47 12.21 8.65
CA PRO A 61 -3.13 12.67 9.00
C PRO A 61 -2.74 12.12 10.39
N LEU A 62 -1.45 11.83 10.57
CA LEU A 62 -0.90 11.39 11.86
C LEU A 62 -0.74 12.55 12.83
N GLU A 63 -0.27 13.69 12.34
CA GLU A 63 -0.15 14.93 13.08
C GLU A 63 -1.43 15.77 12.97
N CYS A 64 -1.80 16.43 14.06
CA CYS A 64 -2.87 17.42 14.09
C CYS A 64 -2.23 18.79 14.29
N GLU A 65 -2.45 19.72 13.37
CA GLU A 65 -1.85 21.05 13.43
C GLU A 65 -2.20 21.83 14.73
N ASP A 66 -3.31 21.50 15.40
CA ASP A 66 -3.77 22.24 16.61
C ASP A 66 -4.22 21.36 17.79
N GLY A 67 -3.79 20.09 17.87
CA GLY A 67 -4.26 19.16 18.93
C GLY A 67 -5.77 18.84 18.88
N GLY A 68 -6.44 19.26 17.80
CA GLY A 68 -7.83 18.98 17.50
C GLY A 68 -8.09 17.54 17.07
N LYS A 69 -9.37 17.22 16.82
CA LYS A 69 -9.79 15.90 16.33
C LYS A 69 -9.21 15.65 14.93
N ARG A 70 -8.56 14.50 14.73
CA ARG A 70 -8.12 14.05 13.41
C ARG A 70 -9.32 13.96 12.46
N THR A 71 -9.25 14.68 11.35
CA THR A 71 -10.28 14.65 10.30
C THR A 71 -9.98 13.51 9.34
N ILE A 72 -10.98 12.66 9.10
CA ILE A 72 -10.91 11.62 8.08
C ILE A 72 -11.36 12.22 6.77
N SER A 73 -10.51 12.11 5.75
CA SER A 73 -10.82 12.51 4.38
C SER A 73 -11.02 11.27 3.50
N GLN A 74 -11.79 11.42 2.44
CA GLN A 74 -12.04 10.36 1.46
C GLN A 74 -11.23 10.62 0.20
N LEU A 75 -10.46 9.62 -0.23
CA LEU A 75 -9.73 9.62 -1.48
C LEU A 75 -10.48 8.73 -2.49
N CYS A 76 -11.15 9.35 -3.46
CA CYS A 76 -11.87 8.67 -4.53
C CYS A 76 -10.88 8.14 -5.57
N CYS A 77 -10.37 6.93 -5.35
CA CYS A 77 -9.23 6.41 -6.09
C CYS A 77 -9.65 5.83 -7.45
N HIS A 78 -10.62 4.93 -7.43
CA HIS A 78 -10.90 3.97 -8.49
C HIS A 78 -12.39 3.88 -8.80
N SER A 79 -12.75 3.35 -9.96
CA SER A 79 -14.15 3.11 -10.33
C SER A 79 -14.71 1.80 -9.77
N ASP A 80 -13.84 0.95 -9.24
CA ASP A 80 -14.18 -0.32 -8.60
C ASP A 80 -13.37 -0.49 -7.30
N VAL A 81 -13.58 -1.59 -6.58
CA VAL A 81 -12.98 -1.89 -5.28
C VAL A 81 -11.46 -1.71 -5.30
N VAL A 82 -10.93 -1.01 -4.29
CA VAL A 82 -9.48 -0.95 -4.04
C VAL A 82 -9.08 -2.27 -3.37
N THR A 83 -8.22 -3.03 -4.03
CA THR A 83 -7.84 -4.39 -3.62
C THR A 83 -6.60 -4.38 -2.73
N ASP A 84 -5.67 -3.46 -3.00
CA ASP A 84 -4.46 -3.22 -2.20
C ASP A 84 -3.96 -1.78 -2.40
N PHE A 85 -3.14 -1.31 -1.45
CA PHE A 85 -2.51 0.01 -1.51
C PHE A 85 -1.21 -0.01 -0.70
N ASP A 86 -0.26 0.88 -0.96
CA ASP A 86 1.04 0.92 -0.29
C ASP A 86 1.65 2.32 -0.29
N PHE A 87 2.36 2.68 0.77
CA PHE A 87 3.12 3.93 0.84
C PHE A 87 4.55 3.70 0.36
N SER A 88 5.14 4.69 -0.30
CA SER A 88 6.56 4.62 -0.66
C SER A 88 7.43 4.64 0.60
N PRO A 89 8.45 3.75 0.70
CA PRO A 89 9.43 3.82 1.78
C PRO A 89 10.42 4.99 1.63
N PHE A 90 10.40 5.71 0.51
CA PHE A 90 11.31 6.83 0.20
C PHE A 90 10.60 8.19 0.17
N ASP A 91 9.29 8.21 -0.08
CA ASP A 91 8.47 9.43 -0.09
C ASP A 91 7.21 9.22 0.74
N GLN A 92 7.15 9.89 1.90
CA GLN A 92 6.06 9.80 2.87
C GLN A 92 4.70 10.27 2.36
N LEU A 93 4.66 11.00 1.24
CA LEU A 93 3.46 11.53 0.63
C LEU A 93 3.01 10.71 -0.57
N LEU A 94 3.81 9.73 -1.01
CA LEU A 94 3.50 8.92 -2.18
C LEU A 94 2.74 7.66 -1.79
N LEU A 95 1.52 7.53 -2.31
CA LEU A 95 0.63 6.39 -2.10
C LEU A 95 0.34 5.72 -3.46
N ALA A 96 0.50 4.41 -3.55
CA ALA A 96 0.05 3.61 -4.69
C ALA A 96 -1.22 2.85 -4.31
N THR A 97 -2.17 2.75 -5.23
CA THR A 97 -3.43 2.02 -5.06
C THR A 97 -3.68 1.12 -6.26
N GLY A 98 -4.18 -0.09 -6.02
CA GLY A 98 -4.54 -1.06 -7.04
C GLY A 98 -6.00 -1.45 -6.89
N SER A 99 -6.64 -1.77 -8.00
CA SER A 99 -8.09 -2.00 -8.00
C SER A 99 -8.53 -3.11 -8.94
N ALA A 100 -9.75 -3.60 -8.68
CA ALA A 100 -10.53 -4.41 -9.60
C ALA A 100 -10.85 -3.70 -10.93
N ASP A 101 -10.69 -2.38 -11.01
CA ASP A 101 -10.78 -1.61 -12.28
C ASP A 101 -9.58 -1.83 -13.23
N GLU A 102 -8.70 -2.78 -12.89
CA GLU A 102 -7.53 -3.20 -13.66
C GLU A 102 -6.40 -2.15 -13.74
N THR A 103 -6.49 -1.08 -12.95
CA THR A 103 -5.48 -0.03 -12.92
C THR A 103 -4.72 0.04 -11.60
N VAL A 104 -3.48 0.51 -11.70
CA VAL A 104 -2.71 0.99 -10.54
C VAL A 104 -2.64 2.51 -10.65
N LYS A 105 -2.95 3.21 -9.57
CA LYS A 105 -2.87 4.68 -9.50
C LYS A 105 -1.88 5.10 -8.44
N VAL A 106 -1.14 6.18 -8.71
CA VAL A 106 -0.17 6.76 -7.79
C VAL A 106 -0.58 8.18 -7.47
N TRP A 107 -0.61 8.48 -6.17
CA TRP A 107 -1.13 9.69 -5.57
C TRP A 107 -0.02 10.38 -4.81
N ARG A 108 0.07 11.70 -4.98
CA ARG A 108 0.86 12.54 -4.09
C ARG A 108 -0.09 13.24 -3.13
N LEU A 109 -0.05 12.82 -1.87
CA LEU A 109 -0.85 13.41 -0.81
C LEU A 109 -0.23 14.75 -0.38
N PRO A 110 -1.04 15.70 0.10
CA PRO A 110 -0.52 16.94 0.68
C PRO A 110 0.17 16.66 2.03
N GLU A 111 1.03 17.59 2.48
CA GLU A 111 1.61 17.56 3.83
C GLU A 111 0.55 17.79 4.91
N SER A 112 -0.44 18.65 4.63
CA SER A 112 -1.55 18.96 5.53
C SER A 112 -2.88 18.47 4.98
N SER A 113 -3.87 18.24 5.84
CA SER A 113 -5.13 17.59 5.45
C SER A 113 -6.12 18.44 4.68
N GLN A 114 -5.74 19.65 4.25
CA GLN A 114 -6.68 20.62 3.69
C GLN A 114 -7.08 20.28 2.25
N ASP A 115 -6.22 19.63 1.45
CA ASP A 115 -6.46 19.41 0.02
C ASP A 115 -6.11 17.99 -0.45
N VAL A 116 -6.98 17.02 -0.18
CA VAL A 116 -6.83 15.67 -0.72
C VAL A 116 -7.01 15.69 -2.25
N PRO A 117 -6.09 15.08 -3.03
CA PRO A 117 -6.14 15.11 -4.48
C PRO A 117 -7.41 14.47 -5.03
N SER A 118 -7.99 15.10 -6.06
CA SER A 118 -9.17 14.60 -6.78
C SER A 118 -8.81 13.69 -7.97
N SER A 119 -7.54 13.67 -8.38
CA SER A 119 -7.04 12.83 -9.46
C SER A 119 -5.64 12.27 -9.13
N ALA A 120 -5.33 11.10 -9.70
CA ALA A 120 -4.03 10.48 -9.55
C ALA A 120 -2.98 11.23 -10.39
N GLY A 121 -1.76 11.34 -9.87
CA GLY A 121 -0.64 11.92 -10.62
C GLY A 121 -0.13 10.99 -11.72
N LEU A 122 -0.35 9.68 -11.56
CA LEU A 122 0.01 8.65 -12.52
C LEU A 122 -1.02 7.51 -12.47
N THR A 123 -1.38 6.99 -13.64
CA THR A 123 -2.21 5.79 -13.80
C THR A 123 -1.46 4.81 -14.70
N LEU A 124 -1.33 3.57 -14.25
CA LEU A 124 -0.67 2.46 -14.94
C LEU A 124 -1.72 1.40 -15.29
N GLY A 125 -1.70 0.91 -16.53
CA GLY A 125 -2.69 -0.02 -17.08
C GLY A 125 -3.67 0.63 -18.08
N PRO A 126 -4.85 0.02 -18.31
CA PRO A 126 -5.35 -1.20 -17.69
C PRO A 126 -4.53 -2.45 -18.06
N GLY A 127 -4.39 -3.37 -17.11
CA GLY A 127 -3.58 -4.58 -17.23
C GLY A 127 -4.28 -5.80 -17.85
N GLY A 128 -5.59 -5.70 -18.14
CA GLY A 128 -6.43 -6.79 -18.65
C GLY A 128 -6.87 -7.81 -17.59
N ALA A 129 -6.62 -7.51 -16.31
CA ALA A 129 -7.05 -8.27 -15.15
C ALA A 129 -7.08 -7.36 -13.91
N PRO A 130 -7.93 -7.66 -12.91
CA PRO A 130 -7.90 -7.00 -11.60
C PRO A 130 -6.50 -6.99 -11.00
N VAL A 131 -6.10 -5.87 -10.39
CA VAL A 131 -4.88 -5.83 -9.58
C VAL A 131 -5.18 -6.53 -8.27
N ASP A 132 -4.41 -7.55 -7.92
CA ASP A 132 -4.62 -8.36 -6.71
C ASP A 132 -3.75 -7.92 -5.53
N ALA A 133 -2.54 -7.43 -5.83
CA ALA A 133 -1.57 -6.98 -4.83
C ALA A 133 -0.59 -5.97 -5.41
N LEU A 134 -0.04 -5.09 -4.57
CA LEU A 134 1.03 -4.18 -4.95
C LEU A 134 1.98 -3.90 -3.79
N GLN A 135 3.27 -3.71 -4.11
CA GLN A 135 4.29 -3.35 -3.13
C GLN A 135 5.37 -2.47 -3.73
N PHE A 136 5.70 -1.38 -3.03
CA PHE A 136 6.90 -0.62 -3.34
C PHE A 136 8.15 -1.46 -3.11
N HIS A 137 9.16 -1.23 -3.93
CA HIS A 137 10.45 -1.86 -3.74
C HIS A 137 11.12 -1.31 -2.47
N PRO A 138 11.71 -2.17 -1.61
CA PRO A 138 12.20 -1.75 -0.30
C PRO A 138 13.51 -0.96 -0.34
N THR A 139 14.30 -1.07 -1.43
CA THR A 139 15.66 -0.50 -1.51
C THR A 139 15.90 0.38 -2.75
N ALA A 140 14.90 0.58 -3.59
CA ALA A 140 15.00 1.36 -4.83
C ALA A 140 13.78 2.28 -4.93
N ASP A 141 14.04 3.57 -5.06
CA ASP A 141 13.00 4.58 -5.17
C ASP A 141 12.26 4.46 -6.50
N ALA A 142 10.99 4.90 -6.52
CA ALA A 142 10.12 4.91 -7.69
C ALA A 142 9.94 3.54 -8.39
N VAL A 143 10.23 2.43 -7.71
CA VAL A 143 9.97 1.07 -8.23
C VAL A 143 8.78 0.46 -7.50
N LEU A 144 7.81 -0.03 -8.27
CA LEU A 144 6.58 -0.62 -7.76
C LEU A 144 6.33 -1.97 -8.43
N ALA A 145 6.06 -3.02 -7.65
CA ALA A 145 5.55 -4.27 -8.18
C ALA A 145 4.03 -4.34 -8.03
N SER A 146 3.36 -4.83 -9.07
CA SER A 146 1.91 -5.11 -9.06
C SER A 146 1.65 -6.51 -9.59
N ALA A 147 0.76 -7.25 -8.94
CA ALA A 147 0.22 -8.52 -9.40
C ALA A 147 -1.19 -8.31 -9.95
N ALA A 148 -1.47 -8.82 -11.15
CA ALA A 148 -2.80 -8.80 -11.75
C ALA A 148 -3.10 -10.14 -12.45
N GLY A 149 -4.03 -10.91 -11.92
CA GLY A 149 -4.34 -12.25 -12.40
C GLY A 149 -3.12 -13.16 -12.31
N LYS A 150 -2.53 -13.52 -13.46
CA LYS A 150 -1.35 -14.41 -13.54
C LYS A 150 -0.04 -13.65 -13.80
N ARG A 151 -0.14 -12.33 -13.95
CA ARG A 151 0.94 -11.44 -14.35
C ARG A 151 1.48 -10.70 -13.15
N VAL A 152 2.81 -10.60 -13.08
CA VAL A 152 3.47 -9.60 -12.23
C VAL A 152 4.16 -8.59 -13.13
N THR A 153 3.91 -7.31 -12.88
CA THR A 153 4.62 -6.21 -13.54
C THR A 153 5.41 -5.44 -12.49
N VAL A 154 6.68 -5.17 -12.77
CA VAL A 154 7.50 -4.23 -12.02
C VAL A 154 7.61 -2.96 -12.85
N TRP A 155 7.26 -1.83 -12.25
CA TRP A 155 7.16 -0.53 -12.88
C TRP A 155 8.29 0.38 -12.44
N ASP A 156 8.75 1.21 -13.35
CA ASP A 156 9.47 2.45 -13.05
C ASP A 156 8.46 3.60 -13.10
N LEU A 157 8.18 4.20 -11.94
CA LEU A 157 7.21 5.29 -11.82
C LEU A 157 7.75 6.61 -12.37
N GLY A 158 9.07 6.79 -12.43
CA GLY A 158 9.72 7.97 -13.00
C GLY A 158 9.66 7.98 -14.52
N GLN A 159 9.88 6.82 -15.14
CA GLN A 159 9.75 6.61 -16.59
C GLN A 159 8.33 6.23 -17.02
N GLN A 160 7.43 5.97 -16.07
CA GLN A 160 6.03 5.58 -16.30
C GLN A 160 5.89 4.35 -17.22
N GLN A 161 6.80 3.38 -17.07
CA GLN A 161 6.87 2.22 -17.94
C GLN A 161 7.20 0.93 -17.16
N PRO A 162 6.82 -0.25 -17.67
CA PRO A 162 7.22 -1.51 -17.06
C PRO A 162 8.73 -1.74 -17.24
N LEU A 163 9.42 -2.03 -16.13
CA LEU A 163 10.80 -2.54 -16.13
C LEU A 163 10.86 -4.02 -16.50
N THR A 164 9.93 -4.80 -15.97
CA THR A 164 9.81 -6.22 -16.30
C THR A 164 8.37 -6.70 -16.16
N VAL A 165 8.01 -7.70 -16.95
CA VAL A 165 6.72 -8.40 -16.89
C VAL A 165 6.99 -9.90 -16.76
N LEU A 166 6.36 -10.53 -15.78
CA LEU A 166 6.49 -11.95 -15.48
C LEU A 166 5.13 -12.63 -15.71
N ASP A 167 5.03 -13.41 -16.79
CA ASP A 167 3.83 -14.13 -17.23
C ASP A 167 4.01 -15.66 -17.12
N SER A 168 4.60 -16.13 -16.02
CA SER A 168 4.96 -17.56 -15.86
C SER A 168 3.98 -18.37 -15.01
N HIS A 169 3.01 -17.71 -14.35
CA HIS A 169 2.10 -18.39 -13.42
C HIS A 169 0.95 -19.09 -14.17
N GLY A 170 0.70 -20.36 -13.83
CA GLY A 170 -0.37 -21.16 -14.41
C GLY A 170 -1.76 -20.80 -13.89
N ASP A 171 -1.85 -20.11 -12.76
CA ASP A 171 -3.09 -19.73 -12.07
C ASP A 171 -2.96 -18.35 -11.42
N GLN A 172 -4.05 -17.84 -10.84
CA GLN A 172 -4.10 -16.54 -10.18
C GLN A 172 -3.08 -16.44 -9.04
N LEU A 173 -2.39 -15.31 -9.02
CA LEU A 173 -1.50 -14.91 -7.96
C LEU A 173 -2.29 -14.70 -6.67
N GLN A 174 -1.67 -15.06 -5.55
CA GLN A 174 -2.26 -14.98 -4.21
C GLN A 174 -1.47 -14.01 -3.33
N SER A 175 -0.17 -13.88 -3.56
CA SER A 175 0.68 -12.97 -2.79
C SER A 175 1.92 -12.57 -3.57
N LEU A 176 2.45 -11.41 -3.20
CA LEU A 176 3.65 -10.79 -3.72
C LEU A 176 4.46 -10.25 -2.54
N THR A 177 5.76 -10.56 -2.49
CA THR A 177 6.64 -10.09 -1.41
C THR A 177 8.06 -9.82 -1.88
N TRP A 178 8.59 -8.65 -1.56
CA TRP A 178 10.01 -8.37 -1.73
C TRP A 178 10.84 -8.98 -0.61
N LYS A 179 11.97 -9.59 -0.97
CA LYS A 179 13.06 -9.79 -0.01
C LYS A 179 13.55 -8.40 0.43
N ARG A 180 13.88 -8.23 1.71
CA ARG A 180 14.23 -6.91 2.28
C ARG A 180 15.40 -6.20 1.59
N ASP A 181 16.31 -6.95 0.96
CA ASP A 181 17.41 -6.37 0.19
C ASP A 181 16.99 -5.88 -1.20
N GLY A 182 15.76 -6.17 -1.63
CA GLY A 182 15.19 -5.81 -2.93
C GLY A 182 15.61 -6.74 -4.07
N HIS A 183 16.52 -7.69 -3.83
CA HIS A 183 17.09 -8.48 -4.93
C HIS A 183 16.18 -9.60 -5.45
N LEU A 184 15.15 -9.97 -4.68
CA LEU A 184 14.24 -11.04 -5.05
C LEU A 184 12.79 -10.62 -4.80
N LEU A 185 11.95 -10.94 -5.78
CA LEU A 185 10.50 -10.87 -5.67
C LEU A 185 9.95 -12.29 -5.54
N GLY A 186 9.35 -12.59 -4.40
CA GLY A 186 8.61 -13.83 -4.16
C GLY A 186 7.18 -13.69 -4.63
N THR A 187 6.70 -14.66 -5.39
CA THR A 187 5.32 -14.75 -5.84
C THR A 187 4.74 -16.11 -5.46
N SER A 188 3.44 -16.14 -5.14
CA SER A 188 2.72 -17.39 -4.94
C SER A 188 1.45 -17.40 -5.77
N CYS A 189 1.15 -18.53 -6.39
CA CYS A 189 -0.11 -18.78 -7.08
C CYS A 189 -0.65 -20.14 -6.64
N LYS A 190 -1.95 -20.37 -6.82
CA LYS A 190 -2.48 -21.71 -6.63
C LYS A 190 -1.84 -22.64 -7.67
N VAL A 191 -1.35 -23.81 -7.25
CA VAL A 191 -0.98 -24.86 -8.20
C VAL A 191 -2.26 -25.61 -8.53
N SER A 192 -2.84 -25.37 -9.71
CA SER A 192 -3.85 -26.28 -10.24
C SER A 192 -3.12 -27.55 -10.70
N SER A 193 -3.11 -28.57 -9.86
CA SER A 193 -2.67 -29.91 -10.27
C SER A 193 -3.68 -30.47 -11.26
N ALA A 194 -3.51 -30.16 -12.54
CA ALA A 194 -4.24 -30.76 -13.63
C ALA A 194 -3.26 -31.54 -14.52
N GLN A 195 -2.80 -32.70 -14.02
CA GLN A 195 -2.43 -33.83 -14.88
C GLN A 195 -2.75 -35.13 -14.14
N GLY A 196 -3.76 -35.83 -14.66
CA GLY A 196 -4.11 -37.22 -14.40
C GLY A 196 -4.73 -37.77 -15.69
#